data_AF-H1Y8N4-F1
#
_entry.id   AF-H1Y8N4-F1
#
_cell.length_a   1.000
_cell.length_b   1.000
_cell.length_c   1.000
_cell.angle_alpha   90.00
_cell.angle_beta   90.00
_cell.angle_gamma   90.00
#
_symmetry.space_group_name_H-M   'P 1'
#
loop_
_entity.id
_entity.type
_entity.pdbx_description
1 polymer ?
#
loop_
_entity_poly.entity_id
_entity_poly.type
_entity_poly.pdbx_seq_one_letter_code
_entity_poly.pdbx_strand_id
1 'polypeptide(L)'
;MIFIKLNTKTKINLIIQCVGMLTGTATHLLWIINNGFLSEKYNAPVLSTFFWDSLTFLDPIAAILLILKPKTGIWVVAVIVVVDVLHNGNICFRALLSEPQSFTNWIKNNWMLWTQVFFGLFVIISFKNNWEELKFKNTHTG
;
A
#
# COMPACT_ATOMS: atom_id res chain seq x y z
N MET A 1 16.45 -17.30 -8.20
CA MET A 1 15.67 -16.13 -7.75
C MET A 1 16.28 -15.56 -6.47
N ILE A 2 16.59 -14.26 -6.40
CA ILE A 2 17.25 -13.63 -5.23
C ILE A 2 16.44 -13.87 -3.95
N PHE A 3 15.11 -13.81 -4.04
CA PHE A 3 14.18 -13.99 -2.93
C PHE A 3 14.44 -15.24 -2.06
N ILE A 4 14.74 -16.38 -2.68
CA ILE A 4 14.95 -17.66 -1.95
C ILE A 4 16.22 -17.61 -1.09
N LYS A 5 17.22 -16.82 -1.52
CA LYS A 5 18.52 -16.66 -0.85
C LYS A 5 18.49 -15.60 0.27
N LEU A 6 17.35 -14.95 0.50
CA LEU A 6 17.17 -13.97 1.56
C LEU A 6 16.99 -14.65 2.92
N ASN A 7 17.37 -13.93 3.96
CA ASN A 7 17.14 -14.27 5.35
C ASN A 7 15.64 -14.40 5.62
N THR A 8 15.29 -15.26 6.58
CA THR A 8 13.90 -15.51 6.96
C THR A 8 13.16 -14.23 7.35
N LYS A 9 13.80 -13.32 8.09
CA LYS A 9 13.22 -12.03 8.48
C LYS A 9 12.81 -11.20 7.26
N THR A 10 13.69 -11.05 6.27
CA THR A 10 13.40 -10.29 5.06
C THR A 10 12.32 -10.96 4.22
N LYS A 11 12.36 -12.29 4.07
CA LYS A 11 11.28 -13.03 3.40
C LYS A 11 9.93 -12.79 4.06
N ILE A 12 9.85 -12.87 5.39
CA ILE A 12 8.62 -12.57 6.14
C ILE A 12 8.15 -11.14 5.86
N ASN A 13 9.06 -10.16 5.92
CA ASN A 13 8.70 -8.77 5.62
C ASN A 13 8.08 -8.63 4.23
N LEU A 14 8.74 -9.18 3.20
CA LEU A 14 8.26 -9.11 1.83
C LEU A 14 6.92 -9.84 1.64
N ILE A 15 6.72 -10.98 2.31
CA ILE A 15 5.44 -11.71 2.27
C ILE A 15 4.33 -10.87 2.92
N ILE A 16 4.58 -10.28 4.09
CA ILE A 16 3.60 -9.40 4.76
C ILE A 16 3.26 -8.21 3.84
N GLN A 17 4.26 -7.61 3.19
CA GLN A 17 4.03 -6.55 2.21
C GLN A 17 3.17 -7.04 1.03
N CYS A 18 3.44 -8.23 0.47
CA CYS A 18 2.60 -8.80 -0.58
C CYS A 18 1.14 -8.94 -0.13
N VAL A 19 0.91 -9.51 1.06
CA VAL A 19 -0.44 -9.69 1.60
C VAL A 19 -1.14 -8.34 1.78
N GLY A 20 -0.43 -7.33 2.29
CA GLY A 20 -0.95 -5.96 2.41
C GLY A 20 -1.41 -5.37 1.07
N MET A 21 -0.54 -5.41 0.05
CA MET A 21 -0.89 -4.92 -1.30
C MET A 21 -2.11 -5.67 -1.87
N LEU A 22 -2.14 -7.00 -1.76
CA LEU A 22 -3.26 -7.79 -2.28
C LEU A 22 -4.57 -7.57 -1.51
N THR A 23 -4.49 -7.20 -0.23
CA THR A 23 -5.68 -6.83 0.57
C THR A 23 -6.24 -5.48 0.11
N GLY A 24 -5.38 -4.51 -0.19
CA GLY A 24 -5.76 -3.25 -0.84
C GLY A 24 -6.44 -3.51 -2.18
N THR A 25 -5.82 -4.32 -3.04
CA THR A 25 -6.39 -4.76 -4.33
C THR A 25 -7.78 -5.33 -4.17
N ALA A 26 -7.97 -6.28 -3.24
CA ALA A 26 -9.25 -6.95 -3.04
C ALA A 26 -10.35 -5.95 -2.66
N THR A 27 -10.03 -4.96 -1.82
CA THR A 27 -10.96 -3.91 -1.41
C THR A 27 -11.42 -3.06 -2.59
N HIS A 28 -10.49 -2.61 -3.43
CA HIS A 28 -10.81 -1.83 -4.64
C HIS A 28 -11.52 -2.66 -5.70
N LEU A 29 -11.12 -3.92 -5.89
CA LEU A 29 -11.75 -4.83 -6.84
C LEU A 29 -13.19 -5.14 -6.45
N LEU A 30 -13.47 -5.40 -5.17
CA LEU A 30 -14.83 -5.57 -4.66
C LEU A 30 -15.67 -4.31 -4.89
N TRP A 31 -15.07 -3.13 -4.73
CA TRP A 31 -15.76 -1.87 -5.03
C TRP A 31 -16.12 -1.77 -6.52
N ILE A 32 -15.18 -2.07 -7.42
CA ILE A 32 -15.40 -2.03 -8.88
C ILE A 32 -16.45 -3.05 -9.31
N ILE A 33 -16.43 -4.26 -8.77
CA ILE A 33 -17.44 -5.29 -9.09
C ILE A 33 -18.85 -4.81 -8.72
N ASN A 34 -18.99 -4.12 -7.58
CA ASN A 34 -20.29 -3.67 -7.08
C ASN A 34 -20.78 -2.36 -7.70
N ASN A 35 -19.87 -1.50 -8.17
CA ASN A 35 -20.20 -0.12 -8.55
C ASN A 35 -19.82 0.25 -9.99
N GLY A 36 -18.92 -0.50 -10.62
CA GLY A 36 -18.32 -0.21 -11.93
C GLY A 36 -16.98 0.52 -11.82
N PHE A 37 -16.14 0.37 -12.84
CA PHE A 37 -14.87 1.10 -12.97
C PHE A 37 -15.14 2.59 -13.22
N LEU A 38 -14.40 3.45 -12.54
CA LEU A 38 -14.52 4.92 -12.50
C LEU A 38 -15.94 5.41 -12.16
N SER A 39 -16.65 4.66 -11.31
CA SER A 39 -18.05 4.95 -11.04
C SER A 39 -18.24 6.24 -10.25
N GLU A 40 -19.24 7.02 -10.67
CA GLU A 40 -19.63 8.29 -10.05
C GLU A 40 -20.07 8.11 -8.58
N LYS A 41 -20.41 6.87 -8.18
CA LYS A 41 -20.77 6.49 -6.81
C LYS A 41 -19.67 6.72 -5.78
N TYR A 42 -18.43 6.94 -6.21
CA TYR A 42 -17.36 7.37 -5.32
C TYR A 42 -17.65 8.71 -4.64
N ASN A 43 -18.47 9.58 -5.26
CA ASN A 43 -18.72 10.95 -4.80
C ASN A 43 -17.41 11.72 -4.51
N ALA A 44 -16.38 11.48 -5.32
CA ALA A 44 -15.04 12.03 -5.15
C ALA A 44 -14.55 12.68 -6.45
N PRO A 45 -13.54 13.57 -6.37
CA PRO A 45 -12.91 14.12 -7.57
C PRO A 45 -12.37 13.01 -8.49
N VAL A 46 -12.41 13.25 -9.80
CA VAL A 46 -11.99 12.28 -10.84
C VAL A 46 -10.59 11.71 -10.58
N LEU A 47 -9.66 12.53 -10.08
CA LEU A 47 -8.30 12.09 -9.77
C LEU A 47 -8.25 11.07 -8.63
N SER A 48 -9.12 11.20 -7.61
CA SER A 48 -9.22 10.24 -6.51
C SER A 48 -9.82 8.92 -6.99
N THR A 49 -10.91 9.00 -7.77
CA THR A 49 -11.53 7.83 -8.40
C THR A 49 -10.55 7.06 -9.27
N PHE A 50 -9.80 7.77 -10.12
CA PHE A 50 -8.77 7.17 -10.96
C PHE A 50 -7.63 6.56 -10.12
N PHE A 51 -7.19 7.25 -9.07
CA PHE A 51 -6.16 6.73 -8.17
C PHE A 51 -6.59 5.41 -7.52
N TRP A 52 -7.77 5.37 -6.89
CA TRP A 52 -8.27 4.16 -6.22
C TRP A 52 -8.45 2.98 -7.16
N ASP A 53 -9.01 3.19 -8.34
CA ASP A 53 -9.16 2.11 -9.31
C ASP A 53 -7.83 1.63 -9.88
N SER A 54 -6.85 2.54 -10.05
CA SER A 54 -5.50 2.17 -10.50
C SER A 54 -4.79 1.21 -9.53
N LEU A 55 -5.12 1.26 -8.23
CA LEU A 55 -4.55 0.35 -7.22
C LEU A 55 -4.90 -1.11 -7.50
N THR A 56 -6.00 -1.40 -8.21
CA THR A 56 -6.30 -2.78 -8.63
C THR A 56 -5.27 -3.39 -9.58
N PHE A 57 -4.45 -2.55 -10.21
CA PHE A 57 -3.35 -2.97 -11.08
C PHE A 57 -1.99 -2.75 -10.43
N LEU A 58 -1.79 -1.61 -9.78
CA LEU A 58 -0.51 -1.24 -9.18
C LEU A 58 -0.14 -2.18 -8.03
N ASP A 59 -1.10 -2.55 -7.18
CA ASP A 59 -0.83 -3.35 -6.00
C ASP A 59 -0.42 -4.80 -6.34
N PRO A 60 -1.10 -5.53 -7.26
CA PRO A 60 -0.65 -6.85 -7.68
C PRO A 60 0.71 -6.82 -8.38
N ILE A 61 0.97 -5.78 -9.20
CA ILE A 61 2.28 -5.60 -9.84
C ILE A 61 3.36 -5.43 -8.77
N ALA A 62 3.11 -4.61 -7.75
CA ALA A 62 4.04 -4.40 -6.64
C ALA A 62 4.28 -5.70 -5.86
N ALA A 63 3.23 -6.47 -5.55
CA ALA A 63 3.33 -7.77 -4.89
C ALA A 63 4.13 -8.79 -5.71
N ILE A 64 3.91 -8.86 -7.03
CA ILE A 64 4.68 -9.73 -7.93
C ILE A 64 6.15 -9.30 -7.95
N LEU A 65 6.42 -7.99 -8.03
CA LEU A 65 7.78 -7.47 -8.02
C LEU A 65 8.53 -7.77 -6.71
N LEU A 66 7.85 -7.79 -5.56
CA LEU A 66 8.45 -8.18 -4.29
C LEU A 66 9.07 -9.60 -4.33
N ILE A 67 8.51 -10.50 -5.13
CA ILE A 67 8.99 -11.88 -5.26
C ILE A 67 10.00 -12.00 -6.42
N LEU A 68 9.65 -11.49 -7.60
CA LEU A 68 10.44 -11.69 -8.82
C LEU A 68 11.65 -10.76 -8.90
N LYS A 69 11.49 -9.49 -8.48
CA LYS A 69 12.53 -8.45 -8.52
C LYS A 69 12.52 -7.66 -7.20
N PRO A 70 12.87 -8.28 -6.06
CA PRO A 70 12.59 -7.70 -4.73
C PRO A 70 13.19 -6.30 -4.53
N LYS A 71 14.34 -6.00 -5.15
CA LYS A 71 14.98 -4.68 -5.12
C LYS A 71 14.07 -3.58 -5.71
N THR A 72 13.46 -3.85 -6.85
CA THR A 72 12.48 -2.94 -7.47
C THR A 72 11.18 -2.96 -6.67
N GLY A 73 10.73 -4.14 -6.24
CA GLY A 73 9.51 -4.33 -5.48
C GLY A 73 9.44 -3.45 -4.23
N ILE A 74 10.48 -3.43 -3.39
CA ILE A 74 10.44 -2.66 -2.13
C ILE A 74 10.30 -1.16 -2.38
N TRP A 75 10.91 -0.63 -3.45
CA TRP A 75 10.78 0.78 -3.83
C TRP A 75 9.37 1.08 -4.34
N VAL A 76 8.84 0.22 -5.22
CA VAL A 76 7.48 0.39 -5.76
C VAL A 76 6.44 0.36 -4.64
N VAL A 77 6.52 -0.61 -3.72
CA VAL A 77 5.63 -0.69 -2.56
C VAL A 77 5.75 0.54 -1.67
N ALA A 78 6.98 0.98 -1.35
CA ALA A 78 7.16 2.17 -0.52
C ALA A 78 6.53 3.42 -1.15
N VAL A 79 6.70 3.61 -2.47
CA VAL A 79 6.10 4.75 -3.18
C VAL A 79 4.58 4.67 -3.17
N ILE A 80 4.00 3.52 -3.55
CA ILE A 80 2.53 3.36 -3.60
C ILE A 80 1.92 3.62 -2.22
N VAL A 81 2.45 2.98 -1.17
CA VAL A 81 1.89 3.09 0.18
C VAL A 81 2.03 4.50 0.75
N VAL A 82 3.15 5.18 0.52
CA VAL A 82 3.31 6.59 0.93
C VAL A 82 2.30 7.48 0.22
N VAL A 83 2.13 7.32 -1.09
CA VAL A 83 1.16 8.11 -1.86
C VAL A 83 -0.27 7.82 -1.39
N ASP A 84 -0.62 6.56 -1.15
CA ASP A 84 -1.95 6.16 -0.68
C ASP A 84 -2.28 6.74 0.71
N VAL A 85 -1.37 6.61 1.67
CA VAL A 85 -1.53 7.16 3.02
C VAL A 85 -1.68 8.68 2.98
N LEU A 86 -0.88 9.37 2.15
CA LEU A 86 -0.98 10.83 2.01
C LEU A 86 -2.28 11.26 1.32
N HIS A 87 -2.70 10.55 0.27
CA HIS A 87 -3.92 10.84 -0.46
C HIS A 87 -5.16 10.69 0.42
N ASN A 88 -5.31 9.52 1.05
CA ASN A 88 -6.46 9.22 1.91
C ASN A 88 -6.39 10.05 3.21
N GLY A 89 -5.19 10.26 3.77
CA GLY A 89 -4.99 11.12 4.92
C GLY A 89 -5.48 12.54 4.66
N ASN A 90 -5.09 13.15 3.54
CA ASN A 90 -5.56 14.49 3.17
C ASN A 90 -7.09 14.56 3.06
N ILE A 91 -7.75 13.53 2.49
CA ILE A 91 -9.22 13.48 2.41
C ILE A 91 -9.84 13.39 3.82
N CYS A 92 -9.39 12.46 4.66
CA CYS A 92 -9.93 12.23 6.00
C CYS A 92 -9.69 13.42 6.95
N PHE A 93 -8.53 14.07 6.89
CA PHE A 93 -8.23 15.24 7.71
C PHE A 93 -9.01 16.48 7.26
N ARG A 94 -9.24 16.67 5.96
CA ARG A 94 -10.15 17.73 5.47
C ARG A 94 -11.57 17.52 5.99
N ALA A 95 -12.06 16.28 6.00
CA ALA A 95 -13.37 15.95 6.57
C ALA A 95 -13.43 16.21 8.09
N LEU A 96 -12.38 15.89 8.85
CA LEU A 96 -12.28 16.19 10.28
C LEU A 96 -12.41 17.70 10.56
N LEU A 97 -11.78 18.53 9.72
CA LEU A 97 -11.76 19.98 9.92
C LEU A 97 -13.04 20.67 9.43
N SER A 98 -13.80 20.04 8.55
CA SER A 98 -14.97 20.64 7.90
C SER A 98 -16.30 20.25 8.55
N GLU A 99 -16.37 19.09 9.21
CA GLU A 99 -17.61 18.57 9.80
C GLU A 99 -17.58 18.60 11.33
N PRO A 100 -18.67 19.02 12.00
CA PRO A 100 -18.77 18.97 13.45
C PRO A 100 -18.93 17.50 13.91
N GLN A 101 -17.82 16.85 14.21
CA GLN A 101 -17.77 15.50 14.77
C GLN A 101 -16.77 15.41 15.92
N SER A 102 -16.98 14.47 16.85
CA SER A 102 -16.00 14.19 17.89
C SER A 102 -14.78 13.47 17.32
N PHE A 103 -13.60 13.77 17.86
CA PHE A 103 -12.36 13.12 17.45
C PHE A 103 -12.41 11.59 17.60
N THR A 104 -13.09 11.09 18.63
CA THR A 104 -13.26 9.65 18.88
C THR A 104 -14.11 8.98 17.81
N ASN A 105 -15.19 9.62 17.36
CA ASN A 105 -16.01 9.12 16.26
C ASN A 105 -15.24 9.17 14.94
N TRP A 106 -14.49 10.24 14.70
CA TRP A 106 -13.64 10.35 13.52
C TRP A 106 -12.62 9.22 13.44
N ILE A 107 -11.91 8.90 14.54
CA ILE A 107 -10.98 7.76 14.56
C ILE A 107 -11.68 6.45 14.19
N LYS A 108 -12.83 6.18 14.80
CA LYS A 108 -13.59 4.94 14.58
C LYS A 108 -14.08 4.80 13.14
N ASN A 109 -14.58 5.89 12.57
CA ASN A 109 -15.14 5.90 11.22
C ASN A 109 -14.06 5.78 10.14
N ASN A 110 -12.84 6.24 10.42
CA ASN A 110 -11.71 6.23 9.49
C ASN A 110 -10.74 5.05 9.76
N TRP A 111 -11.25 3.91 10.21
CA TRP A 111 -10.42 2.73 10.53
C TRP A 111 -9.55 2.25 9.35
N MET A 112 -10.05 2.37 8.12
CA MET A 112 -9.29 2.00 6.91
C MET A 112 -8.02 2.84 6.76
N LEU A 113 -8.09 4.16 6.99
CA LEU A 113 -6.91 5.02 6.98
C LEU A 113 -5.87 4.54 8.01
N TRP A 114 -6.31 4.18 9.21
CA TRP A 114 -5.39 3.71 10.24
C TRP A 114 -4.68 2.41 9.85
N THR A 115 -5.38 1.49 9.20
CA THR A 115 -4.75 0.26 8.69
C THR A 115 -3.67 0.56 7.64
N GLN A 116 -3.92 1.52 6.74
CA GLN A 116 -2.92 1.98 5.76
C GLN A 116 -1.73 2.66 6.45
N VAL A 117 -1.98 3.51 7.46
CA VAL A 117 -0.91 4.18 8.24
C VAL A 117 -0.02 3.16 8.93
N PHE A 118 -0.59 2.16 9.62
CA PHE A 118 0.20 1.12 10.28
C PHE A 118 0.98 0.28 9.27
N PHE A 119 0.37 -0.07 8.14
CA PHE A 119 1.06 -0.77 7.07
C PHE A 119 2.20 0.05 6.47
N GLY A 120 1.97 1.35 6.23
CA GLY A 120 3.00 2.29 5.75
C GLY A 120 4.16 2.43 6.71
N LEU A 121 3.90 2.59 8.01
CA LEU A 121 4.95 2.61 9.03
C LEU A 121 5.77 1.31 9.01
N PHE A 122 5.12 0.15 8.91
CA PHE A 122 5.81 -1.13 8.77
C PHE A 122 6.71 -1.19 7.52
N VAL A 123 6.21 -0.74 6.37
CA VAL A 123 6.98 -0.68 5.11
C VAL A 123 8.21 0.21 5.28
N ILE A 124 8.06 1.41 5.83
CA ILE A 124 9.17 2.37 6.02
C ILE A 124 10.20 1.85 7.03
N ILE A 125 9.76 1.32 8.17
CA ILE A 125 10.65 0.79 9.21
C ILE A 125 11.44 -0.42 8.69
N SER A 126 10.79 -1.30 7.92
CA SER A 126 11.45 -2.48 7.35
C SER A 126 12.35 -2.14 6.15
N PHE A 127 12.16 -0.98 5.51
CA PHE A 127 12.80 -0.61 4.25
C PHE A 127 14.33 -0.69 4.30
N LYS A 128 14.95 -0.03 5.28
CA LYS A 128 16.42 0.06 5.38
C LYS A 128 17.06 -1.32 5.47
N ASN A 129 16.56 -2.16 6.38
CA ASN A 129 17.09 -3.51 6.60
C ASN A 129 16.90 -4.39 5.36
N ASN A 130 15.73 -4.34 4.73
CA ASN A 130 15.45 -5.09 3.51
C ASN A 130 16.38 -4.64 2.36
N TRP A 131 16.61 -3.33 2.22
CA TRP A 131 17.46 -2.76 1.18
C TRP A 131 18.93 -3.13 1.34
N GLU A 132 19.47 -3.06 2.56
CA GLU A 132 20.87 -3.42 2.85
C GLU A 132 21.15 -4.88 2.49
N GLU A 133 20.26 -5.80 2.87
CA GLU A 133 20.40 -7.21 2.52
C GLU A 133 20.29 -7.43 1.00
N LEU A 134 19.32 -6.79 0.35
CA LEU A 134 19.13 -6.91 -1.09
C LEU A 134 20.32 -6.36 -1.87
N LYS A 135 20.93 -5.25 -1.41
CA LYS A 135 22.15 -4.70 -2.00
C LYS A 135 23.33 -5.66 -1.84
N PHE A 136 23.52 -6.23 -0.66
CA PHE A 136 24.59 -7.19 -0.38
C PHE A 136 24.47 -8.47 -1.21
N LYS A 137 23.27 -9.08 -1.27
CA LYS A 137 23.09 -10.32 -2.04
C LYS A 137 23.25 -10.10 -3.54
N ASN A 138 22.85 -8.94 -4.07
CA ASN A 138 22.98 -8.64 -5.49
C ASN A 138 24.44 -8.47 -5.95
N THR A 139 25.35 -8.06 -5.07
CA THR A 139 26.78 -7.94 -5.39
C THR A 139 27.56 -9.26 -5.27
N HIS A 140 27.00 -10.28 -4.62
CA HIS A 140 27.67 -11.56 -4.36
C HIS A 140 27.01 -12.77 -5.05
N THR A 141 25.96 -12.54 -5.83
CA THR A 141 25.29 -13.59 -6.64
C THR A 141 25.23 -13.24 -8.13
N GLY A 142 25.94 -12.18 -8.54
CA GLY A 142 26.17 -11.83 -9.93
C GLY A 142 27.41 -12.54 -10.46
#